data_AF-A0A352XRC9-F1
#
_entry.id   AF-A0A352XRC9-F1
#
_cell.length_a   1.000
_cell.length_b   1.000
_cell.length_c   1.000
_cell.angle_alpha   90.00
_cell.angle_beta   90.00
_cell.angle_gamma   90.00
#
_symmetry.space_group_name_H-M   'P 1'
#
loop_
_entity.id
_entity.type
_entity.pdbx_description
1 polymer ?
#
loop_
_entity_poly.entity_id
_entity_poly.type
_entity_poly.pdbx_seq_one_letter_code
_entity_poly.pdbx_strand_id
1 'polypeptide(L)'
;MGILPIFVLVTLAVLFGLFVMVLTTFLGPKKPSPEKLAPYECGIQEIEAPKRRFPVKYLLTGMLFIVFDIEIVSFYPLAILLHSLKVFGLIELLVFLLILMIGYIYVWRKGAFTWE
;
A
#
# COMPACT_ATOMS: atom_id res chain seq x y z
N MET A 1 3.80 28.70 -7.85
CA MET A 1 2.77 28.21 -8.80
C MET A 1 2.84 26.70 -9.10
N GLY A 2 3.89 25.96 -8.72
CA GLY A 2 4.05 24.55 -9.15
C GLY A 2 3.11 23.50 -8.54
N ILE A 3 2.52 23.73 -7.36
CA ILE A 3 1.70 22.72 -6.66
C ILE A 3 0.18 22.96 -6.89
N LEU A 4 -0.20 24.17 -7.32
CA LEU A 4 -1.60 24.53 -7.55
C LEU A 4 -2.33 23.56 -8.52
N PRO A 5 -1.73 23.12 -9.64
CA PRO A 5 -2.38 22.16 -10.53
C PRO A 5 -2.68 20.81 -9.88
N ILE A 6 -1.79 20.34 -8.99
CA ILE A 6 -1.96 19.06 -8.28
C ILE A 6 -3.17 19.13 -7.36
N PHE A 7 -3.29 20.20 -6.56
CA PHE A 7 -4.44 20.39 -5.68
C PHE A 7 -5.76 20.50 -6.45
N VAL A 8 -5.75 21.21 -7.59
CA VAL A 8 -6.94 21.31 -8.45
C VAL A 8 -7.36 19.95 -8.98
N LEU A 9 -6.41 19.14 -9.48
CA LEU A 9 -6.70 17.80 -10.00
C LEU A 9 -7.22 16.85 -8.92
N VAL A 10 -6.58 16.81 -7.75
CA VAL A 10 -7.04 15.97 -6.63
C VAL A 10 -8.45 16.37 -6.20
N THR A 11 -8.71 17.67 -6.09
CA THR A 11 -10.03 18.18 -5.71
C THR A 11 -11.09 17.80 -6.74
N LEU A 12 -10.81 17.98 -8.04
CA LEU A 12 -11.73 17.59 -9.11
C LEU A 12 -12.00 16.10 -9.12
N ALA A 13 -10.99 15.25 -8.91
CA ALA A 13 -11.15 13.80 -8.86
C ALA A 13 -12.07 13.38 -7.71
N VAL A 14 -11.88 13.94 -6.51
CA VAL A 14 -12.73 13.68 -5.35
C VAL A 14 -14.15 14.17 -5.59
N LEU A 15 -14.32 15.40 -6.07
CA LEU A 15 -15.64 15.97 -6.37
C LEU A 15 -16.39 15.15 -7.42
N PHE A 16 -15.69 14.68 -8.46
CA PHE A 16 -16.28 13.84 -9.49
C PHE A 16 -16.74 12.49 -8.92
N GLY A 17 -15.92 11.82 -8.10
CA GLY A 17 -16.31 10.58 -7.43
C GLY A 17 -17.54 10.75 -6.54
N LEU A 18 -17.59 11.83 -5.75
CA LEU A 18 -18.75 12.17 -4.92
C LEU A 18 -19.97 12.49 -5.77
N PHE A 19 -19.82 13.26 -6.85
CA PHE A 19 -20.90 13.60 -7.77
C PHE A 19 -21.54 12.33 -8.36
N VAL A 20 -20.74 11.38 -8.85
CA VAL A 20 -21.24 10.12 -9.39
C VAL A 20 -21.93 9.28 -8.32
N MET A 21 -21.37 9.19 -7.11
CA MET A 21 -21.99 8.47 -5.99
C MET A 21 -23.36 9.06 -5.61
N VAL A 22 -23.46 10.39 -5.55
CA VAL A 22 -24.72 11.08 -5.27
C VAL A 22 -25.73 10.85 -6.39
N LEU A 23 -25.29 11.01 -7.64
CA LEU A 23 -26.14 10.83 -8.82
C LEU A 23 -26.72 9.41 -8.90
N THR A 24 -25.90 8.39 -8.69
CA THR A 24 -26.33 6.97 -8.69
C THR A 24 -27.30 6.65 -7.56
N THR A 25 -27.13 7.27 -6.39
CA THR A 25 -28.05 7.11 -5.24
C THR A 25 -29.44 7.71 -5.53
N PHE A 26 -29.52 8.79 -6.32
CA PHE A 26 -30.79 9.42 -6.71
C PHE A 26 -31.45 8.76 -7.92
N LEU A 27 -30.68 8.33 -8.92
CA LEU A 27 -31.19 7.73 -10.15
C LEU A 27 -31.47 6.22 -10.03
N GLY A 28 -30.85 5.53 -9.06
CA GLY A 28 -30.98 4.08 -8.89
C GLY A 28 -32.34 3.62 -8.31
N PRO A 29 -32.87 2.47 -8.75
CA PRO A 29 -34.11 1.91 -8.20
C PRO A 29 -33.90 1.44 -6.75
N LYS A 30 -34.68 2.00 -5.82
CA LYS A 30 -34.59 1.68 -4.39
C LYS A 30 -35.52 0.52 -4.02
N LYS A 31 -35.01 -0.72 -4.09
CA LYS A 31 -35.76 -1.95 -3.73
C LYS A 31 -34.97 -2.82 -2.74
N PRO A 32 -34.77 -2.37 -1.48
CA PRO A 32 -34.12 -3.17 -0.45
C PRO A 32 -35.00 -4.37 -0.09
N SER A 33 -34.40 -5.55 0.03
CA SER A 33 -35.02 -6.73 0.65
C SER A 33 -34.03 -7.32 1.65
N PRO A 34 -34.49 -8.00 2.72
CA PRO A 34 -33.61 -8.63 3.71
C PRO A 34 -32.57 -9.55 3.07
N GLU A 35 -32.97 -10.30 2.03
CA GLU A 35 -32.11 -11.21 1.27
C GLU A 35 -31.00 -10.48 0.49
N LYS A 36 -31.28 -9.31 -0.08
CA LYS A 36 -30.29 -8.50 -0.83
C LYS A 36 -29.27 -7.82 0.07
N LEU A 37 -29.62 -7.62 1.34
CA LEU A 37 -28.78 -6.96 2.34
C LEU A 37 -28.00 -7.98 3.18
N ALA A 38 -28.30 -9.27 3.04
CA ALA A 38 -27.58 -10.33 3.73
C ALA A 38 -26.17 -10.53 3.12
N PRO A 39 -25.15 -10.87 3.94
CA PRO A 39 -23.85 -11.31 3.44
C PRO A 39 -23.97 -12.48 2.47
N TYR A 40 -23.07 -12.52 1.48
CA TYR A 40 -23.06 -13.58 0.48
C TYR A 40 -22.44 -14.86 1.06
N GLU A 41 -23.27 -15.86 1.33
CA GLU A 41 -22.86 -17.20 1.80
C GLU A 41 -23.58 -18.31 1.00
N CYS A 42 -23.78 -18.10 -0.31
CA CYS A 42 -24.47 -19.04 -1.21
C CYS A 42 -25.89 -19.47 -0.73
N GLY A 43 -26.58 -18.62 0.04
CA GLY A 43 -27.92 -18.88 0.57
C GLY A 43 -27.95 -19.64 1.90
N ILE A 44 -26.79 -19.92 2.50
CA ILE A 44 -26.67 -20.48 3.85
C ILE A 44 -26.65 -19.32 4.84
N GLN A 45 -27.46 -19.38 5.90
CA GLN A 45 -27.40 -18.40 6.97
C GLN A 45 -26.12 -18.61 7.78
N GLU A 46 -25.35 -17.54 8.02
CA GLU A 46 -24.17 -17.59 8.87
C GLU A 46 -24.56 -18.08 10.28
N ILE A 47 -24.15 -19.31 10.62
CA ILE A 47 -24.48 -19.94 11.91
C ILE A 47 -23.59 -19.36 13.03
N GLU A 48 -22.37 -18.93 12.72
CA GLU A 48 -21.47 -18.23 13.63
C GLU A 48 -20.49 -17.34 12.86
N ALA A 49 -20.10 -16.21 13.45
CA ALA A 49 -18.98 -15.41 12.93
C ALA A 49 -17.70 -16.25 12.85
N PRO A 50 -16.93 -16.20 11.75
CA PRO A 50 -15.70 -16.97 11.62
C PRO A 50 -14.70 -16.58 12.73
N LYS A 51 -14.54 -17.42 13.75
CA LYS A 51 -13.58 -17.24 14.87
C LYS A 51 -12.13 -17.54 14.45
N ARG A 52 -11.81 -17.45 13.16
CA ARG A 52 -10.47 -17.75 12.65
C ARG A 52 -9.58 -16.51 12.80
N ARG A 53 -8.47 -16.68 13.51
CA ARG A 53 -7.43 -15.63 13.58
C ARG A 53 -6.87 -15.40 12.18
N PHE A 54 -6.69 -14.14 11.81
CA PHE A 54 -6.00 -13.79 10.59
C PHE A 54 -4.54 -14.29 10.68
N PRO A 55 -4.02 -14.92 9.62
CA PRO A 55 -2.62 -15.32 9.52
C PRO A 55 -1.65 -14.15 9.78
N VAL A 56 -0.59 -14.39 10.56
CA VAL A 56 0.45 -13.38 10.89
C VAL A 56 1.24 -12.93 9.66
N LYS A 57 1.19 -13.70 8.55
CA LYS A 57 1.89 -13.37 7.30
C LYS A 57 1.57 -11.98 6.75
N TYR A 58 0.32 -11.50 6.89
CA TYR A 58 -0.04 -10.14 6.46
C TYR A 58 0.69 -9.06 7.28
N LEU A 59 0.88 -9.29 8.58
CA LEU A 59 1.65 -8.39 9.44
C LEU A 59 3.13 -8.39 9.04
N LEU A 60 3.71 -9.57 8.80
CA LEU A 60 5.11 -9.70 8.37
C LEU A 60 5.35 -8.98 7.04
N THR A 61 4.46 -9.17 6.05
CA THR A 61 4.54 -8.45 4.77
C THR A 61 4.41 -6.94 4.96
N GLY A 62 3.47 -6.47 5.78
CA GLY A 62 3.28 -5.04 6.05
C GLY A 62 4.48 -4.40 6.73
N MET A 63 5.05 -5.05 7.75
CA MET A 63 6.27 -4.57 8.41
C MET A 63 7.45 -4.50 7.43
N LEU A 64 7.61 -5.54 6.60
CA LEU A 64 8.69 -5.59 5.62
C LEU A 64 8.55 -4.50 4.55
N PHE A 65 7.33 -4.23 4.09
CA PHE A 65 7.05 -3.12 3.17
C PHE A 65 7.45 -1.77 3.77
N ILE A 66 7.11 -1.50 5.03
CA ILE A 66 7.46 -0.24 5.71
C ILE A 66 8.98 -0.07 5.79
N VAL A 67 9.71 -1.14 6.14
CA VAL A 67 11.18 -1.09 6.21
C VAL A 67 11.77 -0.78 4.83
N PHE A 68 11.35 -1.49 3.77
CA PHE A 68 11.83 -1.21 2.41
C PHE A 68 11.46 0.19 1.91
N ASP A 69 10.29 0.72 2.25
CA ASP A 69 9.88 2.07 1.87
C ASP A 69 10.77 3.14 2.52
N ILE A 70 11.11 2.97 3.80
CA ILE A 70 12.08 3.83 4.51
C ILE A 70 13.47 3.74 3.87
N GLU A 71 13.89 2.55 3.44
CA GLU A 71 15.16 2.37 2.73
C GLU A 71 15.17 3.16 1.42
N ILE A 72 14.12 3.06 0.60
CA ILE A 72 13.97 3.81 -0.65
C ILE A 72 13.96 5.33 -0.41
N VAL A 73 13.25 5.80 0.60
CA VAL A 73 13.26 7.23 0.99
C VAL A 73 14.68 7.67 1.37
N SER A 74 15.45 6.81 2.02
CA SER A 74 16.85 7.08 2.40
C SER A 74 17.80 7.15 1.19
N PHE A 75 17.45 6.55 0.04
CA PHE A 75 18.22 6.71 -1.20
C PHE A 75 18.07 8.12 -1.80
N TYR A 76 16.96 8.83 -1.59
CA TYR A 76 16.71 10.11 -2.26
C TYR A 76 17.78 11.17 -2.00
N PRO A 77 18.16 11.48 -0.74
CA PRO A 77 19.21 12.46 -0.46
C PRO A 77 20.54 12.07 -1.09
N LEU A 78 20.90 10.79 -1.01
CA LEU A 78 22.14 10.29 -1.58
C LEU A 78 22.13 10.44 -3.10
N ALA A 79 21.01 10.11 -3.75
CA ALA A 79 20.83 10.25 -5.20
C ALA A 79 20.98 11.70 -5.68
N ILE A 80 20.44 12.66 -4.92
CA ILE A 80 20.54 14.09 -5.23
C ILE A 80 21.97 14.60 -5.05
N LEU A 81 22.69 14.11 -4.04
CA LEU A 81 24.04 14.58 -3.69
C LEU A 81 25.17 13.90 -4.47
N LEU A 82 24.89 12.77 -5.16
CA LEU A 82 25.86 12.01 -5.96
C LEU A 82 26.67 12.89 -6.93
N HIS A 83 26.02 13.86 -7.57
CA HIS A 83 26.68 14.73 -8.54
C HIS A 83 27.75 15.64 -7.90
N SER A 84 27.53 16.07 -6.65
CA SER A 84 28.47 16.92 -5.91
C SER A 84 29.62 16.12 -5.30
N LEU A 85 29.36 14.89 -4.86
CA LEU A 85 30.33 14.04 -4.13
C LEU A 85 31.21 13.17 -5.05
N LYS A 86 30.86 13.04 -6.35
CA LYS A 86 31.61 12.26 -7.36
C LYS A 86 31.97 10.86 -6.84
N VAL A 87 33.26 10.55 -6.71
CA VAL A 87 33.76 9.22 -6.30
C VAL A 87 33.41 8.90 -4.84
N PHE A 88 33.40 9.90 -3.96
CA PHE A 88 33.04 9.69 -2.57
C PHE A 88 31.56 9.28 -2.44
N GLY A 89 30.67 9.94 -3.18
CA GLY A 89 29.25 9.59 -3.23
C GLY A 89 29.00 8.19 -3.81
N LEU A 90 29.82 7.76 -4.78
CA LEU A 90 29.77 6.41 -5.32
C LEU A 90 30.13 5.36 -4.25
N ILE A 91 31.17 5.62 -3.44
CA ILE A 91 31.57 4.72 -2.35
C ILE A 91 30.47 4.64 -1.29
N GLU A 92 29.89 5.78 -0.88
CA GLU A 92 28.78 5.80 0.07
C GLU A 92 27.56 5.03 -0.45
N LEU A 93 27.22 5.18 -1.73
CA LEU A 93 26.13 4.43 -2.38
C LEU A 93 26.39 2.92 -2.35
N LEU A 94 27.61 2.50 -2.66
CA LEU A 94 27.98 1.07 -2.63
C LEU A 94 27.93 0.50 -1.22
N VAL A 95 28.43 1.23 -0.23
CA VAL A 95 28.36 0.81 1.19
C VAL A 95 26.92 0.74 1.66
N PHE A 96 26.10 1.74 1.34
CA PHE A 96 24.69 1.76 1.69
C PHE A 96 23.93 0.57 1.06
N LEU A 97 24.09 0.35 -0.24
CA LEU A 97 23.52 -0.81 -0.95
C LEU A 97 23.96 -2.14 -0.31
N LEU A 98 25.23 -2.27 0.07
CA LEU A 98 25.75 -3.49 0.66
C LEU A 98 25.10 -3.80 2.02
N ILE A 99 24.87 -2.78 2.85
CA ILE A 99 24.18 -2.93 4.13
C ILE A 99 22.73 -3.40 3.91
N LEU A 100 22.02 -2.79 2.96
CA LEU A 100 20.64 -3.19 2.64
C LEU A 100 20.56 -4.60 2.07
N MET A 101 21.50 -4.96 1.18
CA MET A 101 21.58 -6.32 0.62
C MET A 101 21.78 -7.38 1.71
N ILE A 102 22.55 -7.09 2.77
CA ILE A 102 22.70 -8.00 3.91
C ILE A 102 21.35 -8.20 4.62
N GLY A 103 20.62 -7.11 4.89
CA GLY A 103 19.28 -7.17 5.49
C GLY A 103 18.30 -7.97 4.63
N TYR A 104 18.28 -7.70 3.33
CA TYR A 104 17.44 -8.40 2.36
C TYR A 104 17.74 -9.90 2.34
N ILE A 105 19.01 -10.29 2.22
CA ILE A 105 19.43 -11.70 2.21
C ILE A 105 19.04 -12.39 3.52
N TYR A 106 19.22 -11.73 4.67
CA TYR A 106 18.82 -12.29 5.95
C TYR A 106 17.31 -12.60 6.02
N VAL A 107 16.48 -11.62 5.64
CA VAL A 107 15.02 -11.75 5.64
C VAL A 107 14.56 -12.83 4.66
N TRP A 108 15.19 -12.90 3.48
CA TRP A 108 14.92 -13.94 2.50
C TRP A 108 15.26 -15.33 3.04
N ARG A 109 16.44 -15.51 3.64
CA ARG A 109 16.83 -16.79 4.26
C ARG A 109 15.93 -17.21 5.42
N LYS A 110 15.27 -16.25 6.09
CA LYS A 110 14.28 -16.50 7.14
C LYS A 110 12.89 -16.87 6.62
N GLY A 111 12.69 -16.88 5.30
CA GLY A 111 11.41 -17.27 4.70
C GLY A 111 10.32 -16.23 4.84
N ALA A 112 10.64 -14.95 5.03
CA ALA A 112 9.62 -13.90 5.17
C ALA A 112 8.73 -13.73 3.92
N PHE A 113 9.14 -14.28 2.78
CA PHE A 113 8.42 -14.26 1.51
C PHE A 113 7.69 -15.57 1.18
N THR A 114 7.63 -16.56 2.08
CA THR A 114 6.89 -17.79 1.82
C THR A 114 5.39 -17.56 2.04
N TRP A 115 4.58 -17.84 1.01
CA TRP A 115 3.14 -17.56 0.99
C TRP A 115 2.26 -18.78 1.22
N GLU A 116 2.87 -19.96 1.36
CA GLU A 116 2.20 -21.23 1.70
C GLU A 116 1.52 -21.18 3.09
#